data_AF-B6G8M0-F1
#
_entry.id   AF-B6G8M0-F1
#
_cell.length_a   1.000
_cell.length_b   1.000
_cell.length_c   1.000
_cell.angle_alpha   90.00
_cell.angle_beta   90.00
_cell.angle_gamma   90.00
#
_symmetry.space_group_name_H-M   'P 1'
#
loop_
_entity.id
_entity.type
_entity.pdbx_description
1 polymer ?
#
loop_
_entity_poly.entity_id
_entity_poly.type
_entity_poly.pdbx_seq_one_letter_code
_entity_poly.pdbx_strand_id
1 'polypeptide(L)'
;MIKTSFNGNIVIEVGGRSYDLSVSDQYADFLLWVTSPDEKTVIDQDTFKVAEDVPEEHQAKAARYADFLTDYSQRRQSKLNDIKQTLNTDQRESDIKAFIERLANTEA
;
A
#
# COMPACT_ATOMS: atom_id res chain seq x y z
N MET A 1 1.18 2.97 13.56
CA MET A 1 1.33 1.96 14.62
C MET A 1 0.18 0.97 14.58
N ILE A 2 0.42 -0.25 15.06
CA ILE A 2 -0.59 -1.29 15.24
C ILE A 2 -1.01 -1.34 16.70
N LYS A 3 -2.30 -1.21 16.93
CA LYS A 3 -2.97 -1.32 18.23
C LYS A 3 -4.00 -2.44 18.20
N THR A 4 -4.64 -2.65 19.34
CA THR A 4 -5.79 -3.55 19.47
C THR A 4 -6.97 -2.84 20.12
N SER A 5 -8.18 -3.11 19.63
CA SER A 5 -9.41 -2.70 20.31
C SER A 5 -9.63 -3.53 21.60
N PHE A 6 -10.63 -3.15 22.39
CA PHE A 6 -11.02 -3.89 23.60
C PHE A 6 -11.36 -5.37 23.33
N ASN A 7 -11.81 -5.70 22.12
CA ASN A 7 -12.13 -7.06 21.71
C ASN A 7 -10.94 -7.80 21.06
N GLY A 8 -9.75 -7.21 21.06
CA GLY A 8 -8.56 -7.77 20.42
C GLY A 8 -8.55 -7.68 18.89
N ASN A 9 -9.38 -6.82 18.29
CA ASN A 9 -9.32 -6.55 16.84
C ASN A 9 -8.14 -5.64 16.53
N ILE A 10 -7.54 -5.85 15.36
CA ILE A 10 -6.39 -5.04 14.94
C ILE A 10 -6.86 -3.66 14.51
N VAL A 11 -6.23 -2.63 15.07
CA VAL A 11 -6.47 -1.22 14.75
C VAL A 11 -5.17 -0.61 14.23
N ILE A 12 -5.21 0.00 13.05
CA ILE A 12 -4.06 0.68 12.44
C ILE A 12 -4.20 2.17 12.62
N GLU A 13 -3.25 2.81 13.28
CA GLU A 13 -3.19 4.28 13.40
C GLU A 13 -2.05 4.85 12.56
N VAL A 14 -2.38 5.74 11.62
CA VAL A 14 -1.41 6.38 10.71
C VAL A 14 -1.91 7.75 10.28
N GLY A 15 -1.05 8.76 10.32
CA GLY A 15 -1.37 10.11 9.82
C GLY A 15 -2.61 10.75 10.48
N GLY A 16 -2.85 10.48 11.76
CA GLY A 16 -4.04 10.96 12.49
C GLY A 16 -5.34 10.24 12.16
N ARG A 17 -5.29 9.17 11.35
CA ARG A 17 -6.42 8.29 11.05
C ARG A 17 -6.30 6.98 11.81
N SER A 18 -7.45 6.35 12.06
CA SER A 18 -7.55 5.04 12.71
C SER A 18 -8.42 4.12 11.86
N TYR A 19 -7.96 2.89 11.66
CA TYR A 19 -8.65 1.87 10.88
C TYR A 19 -8.78 0.59 11.71
N ASP A 20 -9.99 0.28 12.20
CA ASP A 20 -10.31 -1.02 12.78
C ASP A 20 -10.57 -2.02 11.66
N LEU A 21 -9.68 -3.00 11.52
CA LEU A 21 -9.74 -4.00 10.44
C LEU A 21 -10.90 -5.00 10.59
N SER A 22 -11.65 -4.95 11.70
CA SER A 22 -12.90 -5.70 11.87
C SER A 22 -14.14 -4.94 11.37
N VAL A 23 -14.02 -3.64 11.11
CA VAL A 23 -15.10 -2.81 10.58
C VAL A 23 -14.95 -2.72 9.06
N SER A 24 -15.95 -3.22 8.32
CA SER A 24 -15.91 -3.37 6.86
C SER A 24 -15.47 -2.09 6.13
N ASP A 25 -16.08 -0.95 6.43
CA ASP A 25 -15.80 0.30 5.73
C ASP A 25 -14.40 0.82 6.04
N GLN A 26 -13.96 0.71 7.30
CA GLN A 26 -12.61 1.11 7.70
C GLN A 26 -11.55 0.19 7.11
N TYR A 27 -11.85 -1.11 7.00
CA TYR A 27 -10.99 -2.07 6.32
C TYR A 27 -10.85 -1.74 4.83
N ALA A 28 -11.95 -1.42 4.15
CA ALA A 28 -11.92 -1.00 2.75
C ALA A 28 -11.11 0.29 2.57
N ASP A 29 -11.31 1.30 3.41
CA ASP A 29 -10.55 2.55 3.38
C ASP A 29 -9.06 2.32 3.63
N PHE A 30 -8.72 1.45 4.58
CA PHE A 30 -7.34 1.02 4.82
C PHE A 30 -6.72 0.36 3.59
N LEU A 31 -7.46 -0.55 2.94
CA LEU A 31 -6.99 -1.21 1.72
C LEU A 31 -6.75 -0.21 0.60
N LEU A 32 -7.67 0.74 0.39
CA LEU A 32 -7.50 1.79 -0.63
C LEU A 32 -6.25 2.64 -0.36
N TRP A 33 -6.01 2.99 0.90
CA TRP A 33 -4.82 3.75 1.29
C TRP A 33 -3.53 2.93 1.12
N VAL A 34 -3.46 1.73 1.70
CA VAL A 34 -2.22 0.94 1.75
C VAL A 34 -1.81 0.43 0.36
N THR A 35 -2.79 0.18 -0.52
CA THR A 35 -2.56 -0.29 -1.90
C THR A 35 -2.47 0.83 -2.93
N SER A 36 -2.69 2.08 -2.52
CA SER A 36 -2.66 3.25 -3.41
C SER A 36 -1.39 3.25 -4.28
N PRO A 37 -1.48 3.46 -5.59
CA PRO A 37 -0.30 3.61 -6.44
C PRO A 37 0.33 5.01 -6.35
N ASP A 38 -0.28 5.94 -5.61
CA ASP A 38 0.23 7.30 -5.47
C ASP A 38 1.58 7.31 -4.73
N GLU A 39 2.60 7.83 -5.40
CA GLU A 39 3.96 7.97 -4.89
C GLU A 39 4.05 8.94 -3.71
N LYS A 40 3.08 9.84 -3.56
CA LYS A 40 2.97 10.74 -2.41
C LYS A 40 2.47 10.02 -1.16
N THR A 41 1.90 8.82 -1.31
CA THR A 41 1.53 7.98 -0.18
C THR A 41 2.79 7.32 0.37
N VAL A 42 3.36 7.95 1.39
CA VAL A 42 4.55 7.47 2.10
C VAL A 42 4.11 6.50 3.20
N ILE A 43 4.64 5.27 3.13
CA ILE A 43 4.48 4.24 4.16
C ILE A 43 5.90 3.82 4.55
N ASP A 44 6.38 4.36 5.67
CA ASP A 44 7.73 4.07 6.17
C ASP A 44 7.77 2.76 6.97
N GLN A 45 8.99 2.34 7.35
CA GLN A 45 9.21 1.11 8.13
C GLN A 45 8.61 1.18 9.54
N ASP A 46 8.34 2.38 10.05
CA ASP A 46 7.85 2.61 11.40
C ASP A 46 6.32 2.67 11.46
N THR A 47 5.67 2.79 10.30
CA THR A 47 4.22 2.95 10.15
C THR A 47 3.46 1.78 10.79
N PHE A 48 4.01 0.56 10.76
CA PHE A 48 3.35 -0.64 11.29
C PHE A 48 3.99 -1.20 12.57
N LYS A 49 4.77 -0.40 13.31
CA LYS A 49 5.25 -0.79 14.64
C LYS A 49 4.09 -1.12 15.59
N VAL A 50 4.23 -2.20 16.34
CA VAL A 50 3.27 -2.57 17.40
C VAL A 50 3.39 -1.55 18.54
N ALA A 51 2.25 -1.09 19.03
CA ALA A 51 2.19 -0.17 20.15
C ALA A 51 2.57 -0.87 21.47
N GLU A 52 3.23 -0.14 22.36
CA GLU A 52 3.68 -0.67 23.66
C GLU A 52 2.51 -1.04 24.58
N ASP A 53 1.33 -0.45 24.37
CA ASP A 53 0.12 -0.66 25.15
C ASP A 53 -0.74 -1.83 24.66
N VAL A 54 -0.28 -2.60 23.66
CA VAL A 54 -0.97 -3.83 23.23
C VAL A 54 -0.89 -4.90 24.33
N PRO A 55 -2.04 -5.44 24.79
CA PRO A 55 -2.07 -6.52 25.79
C PRO A 55 -1.26 -7.74 25.35
N GLU A 56 -0.60 -8.40 26.31
CA GLU A 56 0.28 -9.56 26.06
C GLU A 56 -0.41 -10.66 25.25
N GLU A 57 -1.66 -10.97 25.57
CA GLU A 57 -2.51 -11.95 24.87
C GLU A 57 -2.76 -11.63 23.40
N HIS A 58 -2.54 -10.39 22.96
CA HIS A 58 -2.70 -9.96 21.57
C HIS A 58 -1.38 -9.60 20.88
N GLN A 59 -0.26 -9.57 21.59
CA GLN A 59 1.04 -9.21 21.01
C GLN A 59 1.41 -10.11 19.82
N ALA A 60 1.25 -11.43 19.94
CA ALA A 60 1.55 -12.36 18.85
C ALA A 60 0.67 -12.15 17.60
N LYS A 61 -0.57 -11.67 17.78
CA LYS A 61 -1.45 -11.31 16.66
C LYS A 61 -1.00 -9.99 16.03
N ALA A 62 -0.75 -8.96 16.85
CA ALA A 62 -0.30 -7.66 16.39
C ALA A 62 1.05 -7.74 15.66
N ALA A 63 2.00 -8.52 16.18
CA ALA A 63 3.31 -8.75 15.56
C ALA A 63 3.19 -9.38 14.17
N ARG A 64 2.33 -10.39 13.99
CA ARG A 64 2.09 -11.00 12.67
C ARG A 64 1.55 -9.99 11.64
N TYR A 65 0.67 -9.08 12.07
CA TYR A 65 0.19 -8.01 11.19
C TYR A 65 1.29 -6.99 10.89
N ALA A 66 2.14 -6.65 11.88
CA ALA A 66 3.26 -5.75 11.69
C ALA A 66 4.24 -6.29 10.65
N ASP A 67 4.63 -7.56 10.78
CA ASP A 67 5.53 -8.24 9.85
C ASP A 67 4.94 -8.25 8.43
N PHE A 68 3.68 -8.66 8.30
CA PHE A 68 3.00 -8.73 7.01
C PHE A 68 2.91 -7.36 6.32
N LEU A 69 2.45 -6.33 7.04
CA LEU A 69 2.23 -5.00 6.47
C LEU A 69 3.55 -4.30 6.14
N THR A 70 4.61 -4.56 6.92
CA THR A 70 5.96 -4.06 6.64
C THR A 70 6.55 -4.71 5.39
N ASP A 71 6.46 -6.04 5.26
CA ASP A 71 6.90 -6.74 4.04
C ASP A 71 6.09 -6.27 2.82
N TYR A 72 4.77 -6.11 2.97
CA TYR A 72 3.91 -5.59 1.91
C TYR A 72 4.32 -4.18 1.47
N SER A 73 4.53 -3.24 2.40
CA SER A 73 4.87 -1.85 2.06
C SER A 73 6.22 -1.74 1.35
N GLN A 74 7.20 -2.55 1.77
CA GLN A 74 8.49 -2.65 1.09
C GLN A 74 8.34 -3.16 -0.35
N ARG A 75 7.60 -4.26 -0.55
CA ARG A 75 7.32 -4.79 -1.89
C ARG A 75 6.57 -3.80 -2.77
N ARG A 76 5.59 -3.10 -2.21
CA ARG A 76 4.87 -2.01 -2.90
C ARG A 76 5.83 -0.93 -3.36
N GLN A 77 6.71 -0.46 -2.48
CA GLN A 77 7.67 0.60 -2.82
C GLN A 77 8.63 0.15 -3.93
N SER A 78 9.14 -1.08 -3.87
CA SER A 78 9.96 -1.65 -4.94
C SER A 78 9.22 -1.67 -6.27
N LYS A 79 7.96 -2.16 -6.30
CA LYS A 79 7.14 -2.15 -7.52
C LYS A 79 6.89 -0.76 -8.07
N LEU A 80 6.64 0.24 -7.22
CA LEU A 80 6.47 1.62 -7.66
C LEU A 80 7.77 2.17 -8.27
N ASN A 81 8.92 1.87 -7.66
CA ASN A 81 10.21 2.24 -8.21
C ASN A 81 10.47 1.57 -9.57
N ASP A 82 10.14 0.28 -9.70
CA ASP A 82 10.25 -0.45 -10.97
C ASP A 82 9.37 0.19 -12.05
N ILE A 83 8.10 0.51 -11.74
CA ILE A 83 7.17 1.18 -12.67
C ILE A 83 7.71 2.53 -13.13
N LYS A 84 8.31 3.32 -12.23
CA LYS A 84 8.97 4.59 -12.58
C LYS A 84 10.16 4.38 -13.52
N GLN A 85 10.97 3.35 -13.28
CA GLN A 85 12.15 3.05 -14.09
C GLN A 85 11.80 2.46 -15.47
N THR A 86 10.76 1.65 -15.54
CA THR A 86 10.36 0.94 -16.77
C THR A 86 9.70 1.88 -17.78
N LEU A 87 9.24 3.05 -17.33
CA LEU A 87 8.45 3.94 -18.14
C LEU A 87 9.02 5.35 -18.08
N ASN A 88 10.17 5.54 -18.75
CA ASN A 88 10.56 6.90 -19.12
C ASN A 88 9.41 7.48 -19.98
N THR A 89 8.99 8.72 -19.67
CA THR A 89 7.84 9.36 -20.32
C THR A 89 8.00 9.37 -21.85
N ASP A 90 9.23 9.55 -22.33
CA ASP A 90 9.57 9.63 -23.75
C ASP A 90 9.36 8.29 -24.47
N GLN A 91 9.61 7.16 -23.80
CA GLN A 91 9.44 5.81 -24.31
C GLN A 91 7.95 5.44 -24.33
N ARG A 92 7.20 5.81 -23.29
CA ARG A 92 5.72 5.70 -23.32
C ARG A 92 5.15 6.48 -24.50
N GLU A 93 5.60 7.73 -24.68
CA GLU A 93 5.10 8.57 -25.77
C GLU A 93 5.50 8.03 -27.14
N SER A 94 6.73 7.53 -27.27
CA SER A 94 7.24 6.87 -28.48
C SER A 94 6.43 5.60 -28.80
N ASP A 95 6.17 4.75 -27.81
CA ASP A 95 5.43 3.50 -28.00
C ASP A 95 3.97 3.77 -28.38
N ILE A 96 3.35 4.79 -27.78
CA ILE A 96 1.99 5.23 -28.12
C ILE A 96 1.95 5.78 -29.56
N LYS A 97 2.90 6.63 -29.95
CA LYS A 97 3.00 7.15 -31.32
C LYS A 97 3.18 6.03 -32.34
N ALA A 98 4.10 5.10 -32.09
CA ALA A 98 4.35 3.95 -32.97
C ALA A 98 3.10 3.07 -33.10
N PHE A 99 2.34 2.88 -32.01
CA PHE A 99 1.08 2.14 -32.05
C PHE A 99 0.01 2.84 -32.88
N ILE A 100 -0.16 4.16 -32.72
CA ILE A 100 -1.11 4.97 -33.51
C ILE A 100 -0.75 4.93 -35.01
N GLU A 101 0.53 5.10 -35.36
CA GLU A 101 1.01 5.00 -36.74
C GLU A 101 0.72 3.63 -37.34
N ARG A 102 0.90 2.56 -36.56
CA ARG A 102 0.59 1.20 -37.01
C ARG A 102 -0.90 1.02 -37.29
N LEU A 103 -1.78 1.53 -36.43
CA LEU A 103 -3.22 1.50 -36.65
C LEU A 103 -3.62 2.28 -37.90
N ALA A 104 -3.09 3.49 -38.09
CA ALA A 104 -3.38 4.34 -39.25
C ALA A 104 -2.90 3.72 -40.57
N ASN A 105 -1.81 2.95 -40.55
CA ASN A 105 -1.27 2.28 -41.74
C ASN A 105 -1.87 0.88 -41.99
N THR A 106 -2.81 0.40 -41.16
CA THR A 106 -3.47 -0.90 -41.36
C THR A 106 -4.72 -0.79 -42.25
N GLU A 107 -5.15 0.42 -42.64
CA GLU A 107 -6.28 0.66 -43.57
C GLU A 107 -5.85 0.97 -45.03
N ALA A 108 -4.63 0.59 -45.46
CA ALA A 108 -4.14 0.78 -46.84
C ALA A 108 -3.89 -0.54 -47.58
#